data_AF-A0A6A5GNS0-F1
#
_entry.id   AF-A0A6A5GNS0-F1
#
_cell.length_a   1.000
_cell.length_b   1.000
_cell.length_c   1.000
_cell.angle_alpha   90.00
_cell.angle_beta   90.00
_cell.angle_gamma   90.00
#
_symmetry.space_group_name_H-M   'P 1'
#
loop_
_entity.id
_entity.type
_entity.pdbx_description
1 polymer ?
#
loop_
_entity_poly.entity_id
_entity_poly.type
_entity_poly.pdbx_seq_one_letter_code
_entity_poly.pdbx_strand_id
1 'polypeptide(L)'
;MRESTILTILLILNSLCAVLSTNYHFTFHVKLHCGIPYRKVGYNAQFFDKDYMWFNSDDPITEQYKTVAPPGDIAFKAEGTLTGDEWLTDFFEVKMVLFHTCTPSGKAMAVDLVLYPWAYNHYNLEDDKYYRYEFTRNITELSGDLVQPARLDKT
;
A
#
# COMPACT_ATOMS: atom_id res chain seq x y z
N MET A 1 15.70 45.98 10.76
CA MET A 1 15.74 44.80 11.67
C MET A 1 14.46 43.94 11.65
N ARG A 2 13.48 44.18 10.76
CA ARG A 2 12.19 43.46 10.75
C ARG A 2 12.15 42.30 9.72
N GLU A 3 12.97 42.37 8.69
CA GLU A 3 13.08 41.33 7.64
C GLU A 3 13.91 40.13 8.07
N SER A 4 14.96 40.36 8.87
CA SER A 4 15.82 39.29 9.40
C SER A 4 15.03 38.31 10.27
N THR A 5 14.09 38.81 11.09
CA THR A 5 13.29 38.00 12.02
C THR A 5 12.31 37.08 11.31
N ILE A 6 11.73 37.51 10.19
CA ILE A 6 10.82 36.71 9.37
C ILE A 6 11.60 35.57 8.70
N LEU A 7 12.80 35.86 8.19
CA LEU A 7 13.67 34.86 7.57
C LEU A 7 14.10 33.79 8.59
N THR A 8 14.45 34.18 9.82
CA THR A 8 14.81 33.22 10.88
C THR A 8 13.62 32.38 11.32
N ILE A 9 12.41 32.96 11.42
CA ILE A 9 11.19 32.20 11.77
C ILE A 9 10.86 31.18 10.69
N LEU A 10 10.95 31.54 9.39
CA LEU A 10 10.73 30.61 8.28
C LEU A 10 11.78 29.47 8.24
N LEU A 11 13.04 29.78 8.54
CA LEU A 11 14.10 28.77 8.64
C LEU A 11 13.90 27.82 9.83
N ILE A 12 13.51 28.34 11.00
CA ILE A 12 13.19 27.54 12.19
C ILE A 12 11.93 26.68 11.95
N LEU A 13 10.91 27.21 11.29
CA LEU A 13 9.71 26.46 10.94
C LEU A 13 10.02 25.32 9.93
N ASN A 14 10.85 25.60 8.92
CA ASN A 14 11.29 24.56 7.97
C ASN A 14 12.18 23.50 8.63
N SER A 15 13.05 23.89 9.56
CA SER A 15 13.90 22.93 10.28
C SER A 15 13.15 22.16 11.37
N LEU A 16 12.06 22.69 11.93
CA LEU A 16 11.14 21.93 12.80
C LEU A 16 10.26 20.96 12.00
N CYS A 17 9.81 21.32 10.80
CA CYS A 17 9.08 20.42 9.91
C CYS A 17 9.93 19.25 9.40
N ALA A 18 11.23 19.45 9.18
CA ALA A 18 12.13 18.40 8.69
C ALA A 18 12.49 17.32 9.75
N VAL A 19 12.22 17.58 11.03
CA VAL A 19 12.65 16.71 12.16
C VAL A 19 11.51 15.83 12.70
N LEU A 20 10.28 15.94 12.15
CA LEU A 20 9.10 15.23 12.64
C LEU A 20 8.50 14.25 11.62
N SER A 21 9.25 13.85 10.60
CA SER A 21 8.76 12.91 9.61
C SER A 21 9.11 11.48 10.01
N THR A 22 8.14 10.75 10.54
CA THR A 22 8.25 9.32 10.81
C THR A 22 8.19 8.55 9.49
N ASN A 23 9.10 7.59 9.32
CA ASN A 23 9.03 6.65 8.20
C ASN A 23 8.23 5.42 8.60
N TYR A 24 7.29 5.06 7.74
CA TYR A 24 6.44 3.89 7.89
C TYR A 24 6.82 2.87 6.83
N HIS A 25 7.38 1.76 7.25
CA HIS A 25 7.83 0.69 6.37
C HIS A 25 6.77 -0.39 6.27
N PHE A 26 6.48 -0.82 5.04
CA PHE A 26 5.47 -1.83 4.77
C PHE A 26 6.09 -3.02 4.04
N THR A 27 5.77 -4.23 4.50
CA THR A 27 6.12 -5.48 3.84
C THR A 27 4.85 -6.28 3.57
N PHE A 28 4.62 -6.65 2.30
CA PHE A 28 3.46 -7.40 1.86
C PHE A 28 3.88 -8.79 1.38
N HIS A 29 3.34 -9.83 2.00
CA HIS A 29 3.46 -11.22 1.57
C HIS A 29 2.13 -11.68 1.00
N VAL A 30 2.09 -11.87 -0.32
CA VAL A 30 0.85 -12.15 -1.04
C VAL A 30 0.93 -13.51 -1.70
N LYS A 31 -0.13 -14.31 -1.56
CA LYS A 31 -0.36 -15.52 -2.34
C LYS A 31 -1.64 -15.41 -3.15
N LEU A 32 -1.55 -15.52 -4.47
CA LEU A 32 -2.70 -15.48 -5.37
C LEU A 32 -2.91 -16.85 -6.02
N HIS A 33 -4.16 -17.29 -6.09
CA HIS A 33 -4.56 -18.52 -6.77
C HIS A 33 -5.40 -18.21 -8.01
N CYS A 34 -5.03 -18.82 -9.14
CA CYS A 34 -5.85 -18.83 -10.36
C CYS A 34 -6.27 -20.27 -10.70
N GLY A 35 -7.58 -20.54 -10.70
CA GLY A 35 -8.17 -21.85 -10.96
C GLY A 35 -8.36 -22.19 -12.43
N ILE A 36 -7.94 -21.32 -13.36
CA ILE A 36 -8.10 -21.55 -14.80
C ILE A 36 -6.90 -22.32 -15.34
N PRO A 37 -7.08 -23.54 -15.86
CA PRO A 37 -5.97 -24.39 -16.26
C PRO A 37 -5.38 -23.97 -17.62
N TYR A 38 -4.16 -24.45 -17.88
CA TYR A 38 -3.48 -24.40 -19.20
C TYR A 38 -3.26 -23.01 -19.82
N ARG A 39 -3.32 -21.93 -19.04
CA ARG A 39 -3.04 -20.57 -19.52
C ARG A 39 -2.12 -19.82 -18.57
N LYS A 40 -1.14 -19.10 -19.14
CA LYS A 40 -0.33 -18.15 -18.38
C LYS A 40 -1.19 -16.97 -17.92
N VAL A 41 -0.96 -16.51 -16.70
CA VAL A 41 -1.70 -15.43 -16.07
C VAL A 41 -0.75 -14.25 -15.88
N GLY A 42 -1.14 -13.08 -16.38
CA GLY A 42 -0.46 -11.83 -16.09
C GLY A 42 -0.97 -11.23 -14.79
N TYR A 43 -0.07 -10.63 -14.04
CA TYR A 43 -0.32 -9.94 -12.77
C TYR A 43 0.38 -8.58 -12.79
N ASN A 44 -0.33 -7.55 -12.34
CA ASN A 44 0.21 -6.22 -12.06
C ASN A 44 -0.41 -5.72 -10.76
N ALA A 45 0.35 -5.70 -9.68
CA ALA A 45 -0.11 -5.32 -8.35
C ALA A 45 0.67 -4.12 -7.81
N GLN A 46 -0.01 -3.23 -7.10
CA GLN A 46 0.62 -2.12 -6.38
C GLN A 46 -0.17 -1.82 -5.11
N PHE A 47 0.53 -1.42 -4.05
CA PHE A 47 -0.07 -1.05 -2.78
C PHE A 47 -0.10 0.45 -2.60
N PHE A 48 -1.19 0.92 -2.03
CA PHE A 48 -1.45 2.34 -1.76
C PHE A 48 -1.99 2.50 -0.35
N ASP A 49 -1.75 3.65 0.24
CA ASP A 49 -2.60 4.14 1.32
C ASP A 49 -3.76 4.92 0.72
N LYS A 50 -4.98 4.54 1.12
CA LYS A 50 -6.19 5.15 0.59
C LYS A 50 -6.43 6.47 1.31
N ASP A 51 -6.29 7.54 0.56
CA ASP A 51 -6.35 8.87 1.11
C ASP A 51 -7.81 9.25 1.44
N TYR A 52 -8.06 9.78 2.64
CA TYR A 52 -9.43 10.10 3.09
C TYR A 52 -9.97 11.37 2.43
N MET A 53 -9.10 12.25 1.93
CA MET A 53 -9.50 13.45 1.22
C MET A 53 -9.74 13.17 -0.26
N TRP A 54 -11.00 13.21 -0.68
CA TRP A 54 -11.51 13.05 -2.05
C TRP A 54 -10.87 13.88 -3.18
N PHE A 55 -9.95 14.81 -2.86
CA PHE A 55 -9.19 15.60 -3.84
C PHE A 55 -7.75 15.16 -4.05
N ASN A 56 -7.24 14.25 -3.21
CA ASN A 56 -5.90 13.69 -3.34
C ASN A 56 -5.97 12.32 -4.03
N SER A 57 -4.90 11.99 -4.76
CA SER A 57 -4.69 10.64 -5.26
C SER A 57 -4.27 9.74 -4.10
N ASP A 58 -4.60 8.45 -4.14
CA ASP A 58 -4.04 7.49 -3.18
C ASP A 58 -2.51 7.52 -3.24
N ASP A 59 -1.87 7.42 -2.07
CA ASP A 59 -0.42 7.51 -1.95
C ASP A 59 0.23 6.15 -2.23
N PRO A 60 1.11 6.04 -3.24
CA PRO A 60 1.75 4.78 -3.56
C PRO A 60 2.71 4.37 -2.45
N ILE A 61 2.48 3.20 -1.85
CA ILE A 61 3.37 2.61 -0.85
C ILE A 61 4.53 1.89 -1.55
N THR A 62 4.21 1.11 -2.58
CA THR A 62 5.19 0.26 -3.29
C THR A 62 5.32 0.63 -4.76
N GLU A 63 6.42 0.19 -5.38
CA GLU A 63 6.50 0.06 -6.83
C GLU A 63 5.53 -1.01 -7.37
N GLN A 64 5.30 -0.99 -8.68
CA GLN A 64 4.44 -1.99 -9.35
C GLN A 64 5.14 -3.35 -9.45
N TYR A 65 4.50 -4.39 -8.91
CA TYR A 65 4.88 -5.78 -9.13
C TYR A 65 4.22 -6.32 -10.40
N LYS A 66 5.00 -6.53 -11.47
CA LYS A 66 4.54 -7.06 -12.76
C LYS A 66 5.17 -8.40 -13.06
N THR A 67 4.35 -9.40 -13.36
CA THR A 67 4.84 -10.73 -13.72
C THR A 67 3.84 -11.52 -14.56
N VAL A 68 4.31 -12.62 -15.15
CA VAL A 68 3.49 -13.62 -15.82
C VAL A 68 3.87 -14.99 -15.27
N ALA A 69 2.89 -15.74 -14.76
CA ALA A 69 3.11 -17.07 -14.19
C ALA A 69 2.25 -18.15 -14.85
N PRO A 70 2.65 -19.43 -14.74
CA PRO A 70 1.76 -20.56 -15.03
C PRO A 70 0.46 -20.50 -14.19
N PRO A 71 -0.58 -21.26 -14.57
CA PRO A 71 -1.81 -21.34 -13.78
C PRO A 71 -1.55 -21.98 -12.41
N GLY A 72 -2.42 -21.70 -11.43
CA GLY A 72 -2.29 -22.15 -10.06
C GLY A 72 -1.85 -21.04 -9.10
N ASP A 73 -0.97 -21.37 -8.16
CA ASP A 73 -0.53 -20.47 -7.10
C ASP A 73 0.70 -19.66 -7.52
N ILE A 74 0.69 -18.37 -7.20
CA ILE A 74 1.87 -17.52 -7.20
C ILE A 74 2.00 -16.85 -5.83
N ALA A 75 3.23 -16.72 -5.34
CA ALA A 75 3.53 -15.92 -4.17
C ALA A 75 4.53 -14.82 -4.55
N PHE A 76 4.37 -13.64 -3.95
CA PHE A 76 5.33 -12.54 -4.10
C PHE A 76 5.45 -11.71 -2.83
N LYS A 77 6.54 -10.96 -2.77
CA LYS A 77 6.83 -9.99 -1.72
C LYS A 77 6.90 -8.60 -2.35
N ALA A 78 6.26 -7.62 -1.74
CA ALA A 78 6.42 -6.21 -2.08
C ALA A 78 6.79 -5.42 -0.83
N GLU A 79 7.68 -4.44 -0.99
CA GLU A 79 8.15 -3.58 0.10
C GLU A 79 8.04 -2.13 -0.31
N GLY A 80 7.78 -1.27 0.66
CA GLY A 80 7.49 0.13 0.43
C GLY A 80 7.67 0.97 1.67
N THR A 81 7.64 2.29 1.51
CA THR A 81 7.78 3.23 2.61
C THR A 81 6.90 4.44 2.34
N LEU A 82 6.16 4.85 3.37
CA LEU A 82 5.49 6.15 3.40
C LEU A 82 6.23 7.04 4.38
N THR A 83 6.39 8.30 4.00
CA THR A 83 6.98 9.34 4.83
C THR A 83 5.82 10.19 5.31
N GLY A 84 5.42 10.04 6.57
CA GLY A 84 4.19 10.64 7.05
C GLY A 84 4.38 12.09 7.48
N ASP A 85 3.64 12.98 6.84
CA ASP A 85 3.06 14.19 7.42
C ASP A 85 1.55 14.00 7.71
N GLU A 86 1.10 12.74 7.91
CA GLU A 86 -0.29 12.32 8.18
C GLU A 86 -0.84 12.85 9.52
N TRP A 87 -0.97 14.17 9.63
CA TRP A 87 -1.39 14.84 10.86
C TRP A 87 -2.89 14.68 11.13
N LEU A 88 -3.63 14.06 10.21
CA LEU A 88 -5.10 14.08 10.18
C LEU A 88 -5.77 12.70 10.36
N THR A 89 -5.05 11.58 10.27
CA THR A 89 -5.62 10.23 10.38
C THR A 89 -4.84 9.37 11.39
N ASP A 90 -5.56 8.57 12.18
CA ASP A 90 -4.96 7.69 13.20
C ASP A 90 -4.53 6.33 12.64
N PHE A 91 -4.71 6.09 11.34
CA PHE A 91 -4.47 4.80 10.68
C PHE A 91 -4.26 4.96 9.17
N PHE A 92 -3.57 3.97 8.59
CA PHE A 92 -3.43 3.75 7.15
C PHE A 92 -4.52 2.78 6.65
N GLU A 93 -5.29 3.19 5.65
CA GLU A 93 -6.25 2.34 4.94
C GLU A 93 -5.55 1.71 3.73
N VAL A 94 -4.72 0.70 3.98
CA VAL A 94 -3.92 0.07 2.94
C VAL A 94 -4.80 -0.70 1.94
N LYS A 95 -4.60 -0.45 0.65
CA LYS A 95 -5.23 -1.21 -0.45
C LYS A 95 -4.22 -1.78 -1.43
N MET A 96 -4.58 -2.88 -2.07
CA MET A 96 -3.88 -3.42 -3.24
C MET A 96 -4.72 -3.20 -4.49
N VAL A 97 -4.19 -2.48 -5.46
CA VAL A 97 -4.75 -2.42 -6.82
C VAL A 97 -4.11 -3.54 -7.64
N LEU A 98 -4.92 -4.47 -8.13
CA LEU A 98 -4.49 -5.63 -8.90
C LEU A 98 -5.15 -5.65 -10.27
N PHE A 99 -4.35 -5.71 -11.33
CA PHE A 99 -4.78 -6.14 -12.64
C PHE A 99 -4.33 -7.58 -12.90
N HIS A 100 -5.26 -8.44 -13.33
CA HIS A 100 -4.93 -9.82 -13.67
C HIS A 100 -5.68 -10.34 -14.90
N THR A 101 -5.14 -11.36 -15.55
CA THR A 101 -5.79 -12.02 -16.70
C THR A 101 -6.35 -13.41 -16.36
N CYS A 102 -6.57 -13.71 -15.07
CA CYS A 102 -7.20 -14.97 -14.63
C CYS A 102 -8.72 -14.98 -14.94
N THR A 103 -9.05 -15.04 -16.23
CA THR A 103 -10.43 -15.17 -16.75
C THR A 103 -10.47 -16.19 -17.89
N PRO A 104 -11.63 -16.82 -18.17
CA PRO A 104 -11.73 -17.80 -19.27
C PRO A 104 -11.29 -17.21 -20.61
N SER A 105 -11.63 -15.95 -20.88
CA SER A 105 -11.22 -15.21 -22.07
C SER A 105 -9.78 -14.69 -22.01
N GLY A 106 -9.19 -14.61 -20.82
CA GLY A 106 -7.89 -13.99 -20.53
C GLY A 106 -7.89 -12.48 -20.68
N LYS A 107 -9.08 -11.87 -20.68
CA LYS A 107 -9.24 -10.44 -20.56
C LYS A 107 -8.72 -9.98 -19.20
N ALA A 108 -8.05 -8.84 -19.19
CA ALA A 108 -7.62 -8.18 -17.96
C ALA A 108 -8.85 -7.74 -17.14
N MET A 109 -8.82 -8.03 -15.84
CA MET A 109 -9.74 -7.52 -14.83
C MET A 109 -8.96 -6.66 -13.83
N ALA A 110 -9.64 -5.68 -13.26
CA ALA A 110 -9.15 -4.84 -12.18
C ALA A 110 -9.85 -5.21 -10.88
N VAL A 111 -9.09 -5.28 -9.80
CA VAL A 111 -9.54 -5.60 -8.45
C VAL A 111 -8.86 -4.64 -7.49
N ASP A 112 -9.64 -3.96 -6.66
CA ASP A 112 -9.14 -3.17 -5.55
C ASP A 112 -9.43 -3.94 -4.25
N LEU A 113 -8.38 -4.37 -3.56
CA LEU A 113 -8.47 -5.10 -2.30
C LEU A 113 -8.08 -4.20 -1.13
N VAL A 114 -9.05 -3.73 -0.35
CA VAL A 114 -8.80 -3.02 0.92
C VAL A 114 -8.41 -4.04 1.98
N LEU A 115 -7.22 -3.90 2.58
CA LEU A 115 -6.70 -4.85 3.54
C LEU A 115 -7.25 -4.59 4.94
N TYR A 116 -7.75 -5.62 5.61
CA TYR A 116 -8.20 -5.56 6.99
C TYR A 116 -7.48 -6.60 7.86
N PRO A 117 -6.86 -6.24 9.00
CA PRO A 117 -7.04 -4.99 9.74
C PRO A 117 -6.19 -3.83 9.19
N TRP A 118 -6.61 -2.61 9.52
CA TRP A 118 -5.85 -1.40 9.22
C TRP A 118 -4.61 -1.27 10.11
N ALA A 119 -3.59 -0.55 9.61
CA ALA A 119 -2.39 -0.24 10.36
C ALA A 119 -2.59 1.05 11.15
N TYR A 120 -2.53 0.99 12.47
CA TYR A 120 -2.66 2.19 13.31
C TYR A 120 -1.40 3.03 13.28
N ASN A 121 -1.57 4.32 12.98
CA ASN A 121 -0.56 5.35 13.00
C ASN A 121 -0.50 6.07 14.36
N HIS A 122 -0.43 5.31 15.46
CA HIS A 122 -0.30 5.94 16.78
C HIS A 122 1.05 6.64 16.93
N TYR A 123 1.05 7.94 17.23
CA TYR A 123 2.23 8.72 17.58
C TYR A 123 2.96 8.11 18.78
N ASN A 124 3.90 7.20 18.51
CA ASN A 124 4.87 6.71 19.48
C ASN A 124 6.21 7.35 19.14
N LEU A 125 7.03 7.58 20.16
CA LEU A 125 8.37 8.18 20.10
C LEU A 125 9.42 7.29 19.40
N GLU A 126 9.00 6.28 18.62
CA GLU A 126 9.89 5.42 17.84
C GLU A 126 10.07 6.05 16.45
N ASP A 127 11.32 6.20 16.03
CA ASP A 127 11.69 6.94 14.81
C ASP A 127 11.15 6.27 13.52
N ASP A 128 10.98 4.94 13.54
CA ASP A 128 10.47 4.14 12.40
C ASP A 128 9.41 3.14 12.87
N LYS A 129 8.42 2.86 12.01
CA LYS A 129 7.40 1.82 12.26
C LYS A 129 7.33 0.82 11.13
N TYR A 130 7.26 -0.47 11.46
CA TYR A 130 7.23 -1.56 10.50
C TYR A 130 5.90 -2.32 10.55
N TYR A 131 5.23 -2.45 9.41
CA TYR A 131 4.00 -3.20 9.24
C TYR A 131 4.19 -4.33 8.25
N ARG A 132 3.86 -5.55 8.69
CA ARG A 132 3.89 -6.74 7.82
C ARG A 132 2.48 -7.26 7.59
N TYR A 133 2.07 -7.25 6.33
CA TYR A 133 0.81 -7.82 5.85
C TYR A 133 1.04 -9.18 5.21
N GLU A 134 0.18 -10.15 5.53
CA GLU A 134 0.16 -11.46 4.88
C GLU A 134 -1.27 -11.86 4.52
N PHE A 135 -1.51 -12.22 3.25
CA PHE A 135 -2.81 -12.76 2.84
C PHE A 135 -2.74 -13.70 1.63
N THR A 136 -3.77 -14.52 1.51
CA THR A 136 -4.01 -15.39 0.34
C THR A 136 -5.35 -15.05 -0.29
N ARG A 137 -5.42 -15.01 -1.62
CA ARG A 137 -6.67 -14.76 -2.33
C ARG A 137 -6.80 -15.59 -3.61
N ASN A 138 -7.98 -16.17 -3.84
CA ASN A 138 -8.37 -16.69 -5.14
C ASN A 138 -8.87 -15.53 -6.01
N ILE A 139 -8.24 -15.36 -7.17
CA ILE A 139 -8.51 -14.26 -8.11
C ILE A 139 -9.22 -14.74 -9.39
N THR A 140 -9.69 -15.98 -9.42
CA THR A 140 -10.42 -16.53 -10.57
C THR A 140 -11.65 -15.70 -10.84
N GLU A 141 -11.66 -15.02 -11.99
CA GLU A 141 -12.76 -14.15 -12.43
C GLU A 141 -13.09 -13.02 -11.43
N LEU A 142 -12.13 -12.65 -10.58
CA LEU A 142 -12.33 -11.63 -9.56
C LEU A 142 -12.26 -10.23 -10.18
N SER A 143 -13.14 -9.32 -9.75
CA SER A 143 -13.12 -7.90 -10.15
C SER A 143 -13.83 -7.02 -9.14
N GLY A 144 -13.55 -5.71 -9.23
CA GLY A 144 -14.19 -4.67 -8.45
C GLY A 144 -13.56 -4.49 -7.07
N ASP A 145 -14.31 -3.83 -6.19
CA ASP A 145 -13.82 -3.39 -4.89
C ASP A 145 -14.22 -4.39 -3.81
N LEU A 146 -13.23 -4.86 -3.05
CA LEU A 146 -13.42 -5.93 -2.07
C LEU A 146 -12.62 -5.64 -0.81
N VAL A 147 -13.14 -6.12 0.32
CA VAL A 147 -12.36 -6.20 1.57
C VAL A 147 -11.62 -7.53 1.61
N GLN A 148 -10.33 -7.48 1.91
CA GLN A 148 -9.44 -8.62 2.04
C GLN A 148 -8.94 -8.75 3.48
N PRO A 149 -9.34 -9.79 4.21
CA PRO A 149 -8.72 -10.14 5.47
C PRO A 149 -7.22 -10.44 5.26
N ALA A 150 -6.37 -9.80 6.03
CA ALA A 150 -4.92 -9.97 6.05
C ALA A 150 -4.45 -10.14 7.50
N ARG A 151 -3.38 -10.90 7.72
CA ARG A 151 -2.69 -10.87 9.00
C ARG A 151 -1.81 -9.62 9.01
N LEU A 152 -1.89 -8.84 10.09
CA LEU A 152 -1.02 -7.70 10.34
C LEU A 152 -0.13 -8.01 11.54
N ASP A 153 1.17 -8.08 11.32
CA ASP A 153 2.17 -8.17 12.37
C ASP A 153 2.88 -6.82 12.48
N LYS A 154 2.96 -6.25 13.70
CA LYS A 154 3.86 -5.13 14.00
C LYS A 154 5.22 -5.72 14.38
N THR A 155 6.28 -5.26 13.74
CA THR A 155 7.66 -5.72 14.00
C THR A 155 8.52 -4.60 14.54
#